data_AF-A0A2T2PXG5-F1
#
_entry.id   AF-A0A2T2PXG5-F1
#
_cell.length_a   1.000
_cell.length_b   1.000
_cell.length_c   1.000
_cell.angle_alpha   90.00
_cell.angle_beta   90.00
_cell.angle_gamma   90.00
#
_symmetry.space_group_name_H-M   'P 1'
#
loop_
_entity.id
_entity.type
_entity.pdbx_description
1 polymer ?
#
loop_
_entity_poly.entity_id
_entity_poly.type
_entity_poly.pdbx_seq_one_letter_code
_entity_poly.pdbx_strand_id
1 'polypeptide(L)'
;MATPAVFNFRKAATLVAAAGTLFWLYTFYFIAHVPQGDGTGFQWLAVFPLGMIFAFFFLPAWLLIALNRLPRVTTAIGLCGLVAFAVVWAQLLNEFPKS
;
A
#
# COMPACT_ATOMS: atom_id res chain seq x y z
N MET A 1 -39.91 1.60 4.69
CA MET A 1 -39.07 0.97 3.65
C MET A 1 -37.68 1.57 3.78
N ALA A 2 -36.70 0.82 4.28
CA ALA A 2 -35.31 1.27 4.29
C ALA A 2 -34.74 1.08 2.88
N THR A 3 -34.27 2.15 2.27
CA THR A 3 -33.55 2.09 0.99
C THR A 3 -32.29 1.23 1.20
N PRO A 4 -32.07 0.15 0.43
CA PRO A 4 -30.84 -0.61 0.54
C PRO A 4 -29.67 0.35 0.26
N ALA A 5 -28.72 0.43 1.19
CA ALA A 5 -27.54 1.26 1.04
C ALA A 5 -26.77 0.82 -0.21
N VAL A 6 -26.82 1.63 -1.27
CA VAL A 6 -26.12 1.35 -2.51
C VAL A 6 -24.62 1.41 -2.23
N PHE A 7 -23.93 0.27 -2.31
CA PHE A 7 -22.51 0.17 -2.03
C PHE A 7 -21.71 1.11 -2.96
N ASN A 8 -21.03 2.10 -2.38
CA ASN A 8 -20.30 3.11 -3.13
C ASN A 8 -18.85 2.64 -3.39
N PHE A 9 -18.64 2.01 -4.54
CA PHE A 9 -17.32 1.51 -4.95
C PHE A 9 -16.24 2.59 -5.03
N ARG A 10 -16.60 3.84 -5.33
CA ARG A 10 -15.63 4.93 -5.36
C ARG A 10 -15.11 5.22 -3.95
N LYS A 11 -15.99 5.29 -2.95
CA LYS A 11 -15.56 5.43 -1.55
C LYS A 11 -14.68 4.26 -1.11
N ALA A 12 -15.06 3.02 -1.47
CA ALA A 12 -14.26 1.84 -1.16
C ALA A 12 -12.87 1.90 -1.84
N ALA A 13 -12.81 2.24 -3.13
CA ALA A 13 -11.56 2.44 -3.85
C ALA A 13 -10.69 3.53 -3.21
N THR A 14 -11.28 4.66 -2.80
CA THR A 14 -10.57 5.73 -2.09
C THR A 14 -10.00 5.27 -0.76
N LEU A 15 -10.77 4.52 0.04
CA LEU A 15 -10.30 3.99 1.32
C LEU A 15 -9.14 3.01 1.13
N VAL A 16 -9.25 2.10 0.16
CA VAL A 16 -8.19 1.13 -0.16
C VAL A 16 -6.93 1.84 -0.64
N ALA A 17 -7.09 2.84 -1.54
CA ALA A 17 -5.96 3.61 -2.05
C ALA A 17 -5.26 4.41 -0.93
N ALA A 18 -6.05 5.05 -0.06
CA ALA A 18 -5.54 5.78 1.09
C ALA A 18 -4.82 4.87 2.09
N ALA A 19 -5.39 3.71 2.40
CA ALA A 19 -4.75 2.73 3.28
C ALA A 19 -3.40 2.26 2.74
N GLY A 20 -3.32 1.96 1.43
CA GLY A 20 -2.05 1.59 0.80
C GLY A 20 -1.02 2.71 0.77
N THR A 21 -1.44 3.96 0.50
CA THR A 21 -0.54 5.12 0.57
C THR A 21 -0.01 5.33 1.99
N LEU A 22 -0.88 5.29 3.00
CA LEU A 22 -0.47 5.43 4.40
C LEU A 22 0.46 4.31 4.83
N PHE A 23 0.17 3.07 4.43
CA PHE A 23 1.04 1.93 4.69
C PHE A 23 2.41 2.11 4.05
N TRP A 24 2.46 2.54 2.79
CA TRP A 24 3.72 2.85 2.11
C TRP A 24 4.53 3.90 2.87
N LEU A 25 3.92 5.02 3.28
CA LEU A 25 4.60 6.03 4.11
C LEU A 25 5.07 5.48 5.46
N TYR A 26 4.26 4.63 6.10
CA TYR A 26 4.63 3.95 7.34
C TYR A 26 5.88 3.08 7.14
N THR A 27 6.06 2.41 5.99
CA THR A 27 7.27 1.61 5.76
C THR A 27 8.55 2.46 5.76
N PHE A 28 8.52 3.69 5.24
CA PHE A 28 9.65 4.63 5.37
C PHE A 28 9.93 4.99 6.81
N TYR A 29 8.87 5.30 7.57
CA TYR A 29 8.99 5.61 8.98
C TYR A 29 9.63 4.44 9.75
N PHE A 30 9.13 3.21 9.54
CA PHE A 30 9.68 2.03 10.19
C PHE A 30 11.15 1.81 9.84
N ILE A 31 11.50 1.79 8.54
CA ILE A 31 12.87 1.57 8.07
C ILE A 31 13.84 2.64 8.61
N ALA A 32 13.39 3.89 8.75
CA ALA A 32 14.20 4.97 9.33
C ALA A 32 14.52 4.75 10.82
N HIS A 33 13.69 3.99 11.54
CA HIS A 33 13.87 3.69 12.97
C HIS A 33 14.47 2.31 13.23
N VAL A 34 14.67 1.48 12.20
CA VAL A 34 15.44 0.23 12.35
C VAL A 34 16.88 0.60 12.70
N PRO A 35 17.48 -0.05 13.73
CA PRO A 35 18.88 0.15 14.05
C PRO A 35 19.74 -0.04 12.80
N GLN A 36 20.61 0.93 12.51
CA GLN A 36 21.54 0.84 11.39
C GLN A 36 22.51 -0.30 11.65
N GLY A 37 22.17 -1.54 11.27
CA GLY A 37 22.93 -2.75 11.58
C GLY A 37 24.42 -2.60 11.27
N ASP A 38 24.81 -2.87 10.02
CA ASP A 38 26.20 -2.70 9.58
C ASP A 38 26.52 -1.26 9.13
N GLY A 39 25.62 -0.29 9.34
CA GLY A 39 25.80 1.11 8.95
C GLY A 39 25.80 1.39 7.43
N THR A 40 25.62 0.37 6.58
CA THR A 40 25.75 0.47 5.12
C THR A 40 24.54 1.10 4.41
N GLY A 41 23.41 1.27 5.12
CA GLY A 41 22.17 1.81 4.55
C GLY A 41 21.39 0.83 3.66
N PHE A 42 21.81 -0.44 3.55
CA PHE A 42 21.12 -1.46 2.74
C PHE A 42 19.66 -1.69 3.14
N GLN A 43 19.25 -1.31 4.35
CA GLN A 43 17.85 -1.31 4.78
C GLN A 43 16.93 -0.48 3.87
N TRP A 44 17.46 0.53 3.18
CA TRP A 44 16.70 1.32 2.21
C TRP A 44 16.40 0.58 0.91
N LEU A 45 17.10 -0.53 0.61
CA LEU A 45 16.75 -1.37 -0.54
C LEU A 45 15.36 -1.99 -0.40
N ALA A 46 14.88 -2.20 0.82
CA ALA A 46 13.52 -2.66 1.10
C ALA A 46 12.44 -1.70 0.56
N VAL A 47 12.77 -0.42 0.37
CA VAL A 47 11.85 0.58 -0.19
C VAL A 47 11.61 0.34 -1.67
N PHE A 48 12.54 -0.25 -2.43
CA PHE A 48 12.35 -0.48 -3.87
C PHE A 48 11.16 -1.41 -4.18
N PRO A 49 11.08 -2.65 -3.65
CA PRO A 49 9.95 -3.53 -3.94
C PRO A 49 8.62 -2.95 -3.42
N LEU A 50 8.63 -2.29 -2.26
CA LEU A 50 7.44 -1.62 -1.72
C LEU A 50 7.00 -0.43 -2.59
N GLY A 51 7.95 0.37 -3.08
CA GLY A 51 7.72 1.48 -4.00
C GLY A 51 7.18 1.01 -5.35
N MET A 52 7.63 -0.14 -5.86
CA MET A 52 7.07 -0.75 -7.07
C MET A 52 5.60 -1.12 -6.86
N ILE A 53 5.25 -1.78 -5.74
CA ILE A 53 3.85 -2.10 -5.43
C ILE A 53 3.00 -0.82 -5.39
N PHE A 54 3.50 0.23 -4.74
CA PHE A 54 2.83 1.53 -4.72
C PHE A 54 2.59 2.08 -6.14
N ALA A 55 3.64 2.13 -6.95
CA ALA A 55 3.62 2.70 -8.29
C ALA A 55 2.71 1.93 -9.26
N PHE A 56 2.62 0.60 -9.13
CA PHE A 56 1.83 -0.23 -10.06
C PHE A 56 0.38 -0.45 -9.62
N PHE A 57 0.07 -0.39 -8.32
CA PHE A 57 -1.29 -0.68 -7.84
C PHE A 57 -2.00 0.56 -7.31
N PHE A 58 -1.34 1.39 -6.52
CA PHE A 58 -1.97 2.48 -5.78
C PHE A 58 -1.96 3.80 -6.53
N LEU A 59 -0.88 4.11 -7.23
CA LEU A 59 -0.80 5.32 -8.07
C LEU A 59 -1.82 5.29 -9.24
N PRO A 60 -2.00 4.18 -9.97
CA PRO A 60 -3.06 4.09 -10.98
C PRO A 60 -4.45 4.11 -10.36
N ALA A 61 -4.60 3.55 -9.14
CA ALA A 61 -5.86 3.60 -8.43
C ALA A 61 -6.27 5.04 -8.10
N TRP A 62 -5.34 5.86 -7.60
CA TRP A 62 -5.58 7.29 -7.38
C TRP A 62 -5.97 8.02 -8.66
N LEU A 63 -5.28 7.74 -9.77
CA LEU A 63 -5.59 8.35 -11.07
C LEU A 63 -7.02 7.97 -11.54
N LEU A 64 -7.39 6.69 -11.47
CA LEU A 64 -8.71 6.22 -11.88
C LEU A 64 -9.84 6.78 -10.99
N ILE A 65 -9.59 6.92 -9.69
CA ILE A 65 -10.53 7.57 -8.75
C ILE A 65 -10.71 9.04 -9.09
N ALA A 66 -9.62 9.76 -9.37
CA ALA A 66 -9.66 11.19 -9.74
C ALA A 66 -10.42 11.41 -11.05
N LEU A 67 -10.25 10.51 -12.02
CA LEU A 67 -10.98 10.51 -13.29
C LEU A 67 -12.42 9.98 -13.17
N ASN A 68 -12.84 9.54 -11.98
CA ASN A 68 -14.14 8.92 -11.72
C ASN A 68 -14.44 7.73 -12.65
N ARG A 69 -13.40 6.98 -13.05
CA ARG A 69 -13.51 5.85 -13.98
C ARG A 69 -13.35 4.51 -13.28
N LEU A 70 -14.17 3.54 -13.69
CA LEU A 70 -14.07 2.12 -13.34
C LEU A 70 -13.83 1.83 -11.85
N PRO A 71 -14.63 2.39 -10.93
CA PRO A 71 -14.37 2.30 -9.49
C PRO A 71 -14.28 0.86 -8.98
N ARG A 72 -15.00 -0.09 -9.59
CA ARG A 72 -14.92 -1.53 -9.26
C ARG A 72 -13.55 -2.14 -9.57
N VAL A 73 -13.01 -1.84 -10.76
CA VAL A 73 -11.68 -2.33 -11.18
C VAL A 73 -10.62 -1.71 -10.27
N THR A 74 -10.77 -0.44 -9.94
CA THR A 74 -9.88 0.25 -9.02
C THR A 74 -9.89 -0.36 -7.62
N THR A 75 -11.07 -0.72 -7.09
CA THR A 75 -11.16 -1.44 -5.81
C THR A 75 -10.45 -2.79 -5.88
N ALA A 76 -10.66 -3.57 -6.95
CA ALA A 76 -10.02 -4.88 -7.10
C ALA A 76 -8.48 -4.76 -7.19
N ILE A 77 -7.97 -3.85 -8.01
CA ILE A 77 -6.54 -3.58 -8.15
C ILE A 77 -5.94 -3.13 -6.81
N GLY A 78 -6.61 -2.19 -6.12
CA GLY A 78 -6.14 -1.72 -4.82
C GLY A 78 -6.09 -2.83 -3.76
N LEU A 79 -7.08 -3.74 -3.75
CA LEU A 79 -7.08 -4.89 -2.86
C LEU A 79 -5.94 -5.86 -3.17
N CYS A 80 -5.68 -6.14 -4.46
CA CYS A 80 -4.51 -6.93 -4.85
C CYS A 80 -3.20 -6.28 -4.41
N GLY A 81 -3.09 -4.95 -4.55
CA GLY A 81 -1.95 -4.18 -4.06
C GLY A 81 -1.77 -4.27 -2.54
N LEU A 82 -2.86 -4.26 -1.77
CA LEU A 82 -2.80 -4.42 -0.31
C LEU A 82 -2.30 -5.81 0.09
N VAL A 83 -2.76 -6.86 -0.59
CA VAL A 83 -2.29 -8.22 -0.36
C VAL A 83 -0.80 -8.33 -0.70
N ALA A 84 -0.36 -7.79 -1.84
CA ALA A 84 1.04 -7.76 -2.22
C ALA A 84 1.90 -7.01 -1.17
N PHE A 85 1.41 -5.86 -0.69
CA PHE A 85 2.06 -5.13 0.39
C PHE A 85 2.20 -5.94 1.66
N ALA A 86 1.13 -6.61 2.09
CA ALA A 86 1.14 -7.42 3.31
C ALA A 86 2.15 -8.58 3.20
N VAL A 87 2.20 -9.26 2.06
CA VAL A 87 3.12 -10.38 1.83
C VAL A 87 4.58 -9.91 1.85
N VAL A 88 4.92 -8.90 1.06
CA VAL A 88 6.30 -8.39 0.97
C VAL A 88 6.75 -7.78 2.30
N TRP A 89 5.86 -7.05 2.97
CA TRP A 89 6.17 -6.49 4.29
C TRP A 89 6.39 -7.57 5.35
N ALA A 90 5.57 -8.62 5.37
CA ALA A 90 5.78 -9.74 6.29
C ALA A 90 7.12 -10.45 6.05
N GLN A 91 7.56 -10.55 4.79
CA GLN A 91 8.90 -11.07 4.47
C GLN A 91 10.00 -10.15 5.02
N LEU A 92 9.93 -8.85 4.74
CA LEU A 92 10.90 -7.86 5.23
C LEU A 92 10.97 -7.81 6.76
N LEU A 93 9.84 -7.89 7.45
CA LEU A 93 9.79 -7.93 8.92
C LEU A 93 10.52 -9.13 9.53
N ASN A 94 10.61 -10.25 8.81
CA ASN A 94 11.38 -11.42 9.26
C ASN A 94 12.89 -11.26 9.01
N GLU A 95 13.29 -10.40 8.08
CA GLU A 95 14.69 -10.10 7.77
C GLU A 95 15.26 -9.00 8.66
N PHE A 96 14.44 -8.07 9.14
CA PHE A 96 14.90 -7.03 10.06
C PHE A 96 15.36 -7.63 11.40
N PRO A 97 16.49 -7.14 11.95
CA PRO A 97 16.95 -7.59 13.25
C PRO A 97 15.88 -7.30 14.30
N LYS A 98 15.49 -8.34 15.03
CA LYS A 98 14.60 -8.21 16.18
C LYS A 98 15.44 -7.60 17.31
N SER A 99 15.05 -6.41 17.74
CA SER A 99 15.58 -5.74 18.93
C SER A 99 15.48 -6.62 20.17
#